data_AF-A0A2C9CWK7-F1
#
_entry.id   AF-A0A2C9CWK7-F1
#
_cell.length_a   1.000
_cell.length_b   1.000
_cell.length_c   1.000
_cell.angle_alpha   90.00
_cell.angle_beta   90.00
_cell.angle_gamma   90.00
#
_symmetry.space_group_name_H-M   'P 1'
#
loop_
_entity.id
_entity.type
_entity.pdbx_description
1 polymer ?
#
loop_
_entity_poly.entity_id
_entity_poly.type
_entity_poly.pdbx_seq_one_letter_code
_entity_poly.pdbx_strand_id
1 'polypeptide(L)'
;MRLSALYTALFLPVAAFAQTDTQINAGIVDQIVEGHILPGFATFESSTVPLAAAQCDAMTAPYQDSFDAWMGVSHLRFGPSEQEERAFALAFWPDTRGATPSTLNALLAEDTPIAEMDFSEVSIAARGFFALDWLLYDPQAPQMVVGARACDLAEAIADDINRIAVDLNAAWQDEAALLSNPGAGGNYSYLTYDESLRTLYGSLINGLDVTAEQRLGRPMGTVERPRPIRAEARRSERSQRNVVLSIAALSDLADPFAEFAHDGGDERLRAQFAAALRGAERLPDPTFSDTDTVQGRFRVESVQSRLNSIRDMLGLLVAPALSISQSFNALDGD
;
A
#
# COMPACT_ATOMS: atom_id res chain seq x y z
N MET A 1 42.60 56.66 -44.23
CA MET A 1 42.95 55.26 -43.92
C MET A 1 42.11 54.82 -42.75
N ARG A 2 41.07 53.99 -42.97
CA ARG A 2 40.21 53.44 -41.91
C ARG A 2 40.48 51.94 -41.85
N LEU A 3 41.04 51.47 -40.74
CA LEU A 3 41.21 50.05 -40.43
C LEU A 3 39.97 49.55 -39.71
N SER A 4 39.23 48.64 -40.33
CA SER A 4 38.12 47.92 -39.71
C SER A 4 38.66 46.70 -38.97
N ALA A 5 38.41 46.62 -37.66
CA ALA A 5 38.68 45.44 -36.84
C ALA A 5 37.56 44.42 -37.02
N LEU A 6 37.90 43.21 -37.49
CA LEU A 6 36.98 42.07 -37.49
C LEU A 6 37.01 41.40 -36.12
N TYR A 7 35.87 41.40 -35.43
CA TYR A 7 35.62 40.56 -34.26
C TYR A 7 35.09 39.21 -34.73
N THR A 8 35.88 38.15 -34.54
CA THR A 8 35.45 36.76 -34.77
C THR A 8 34.80 36.25 -33.49
N ALA A 9 33.47 36.12 -33.49
CA ALA A 9 32.73 35.50 -32.39
C ALA A 9 32.90 33.98 -32.46
N LEU A 10 33.57 33.40 -31.45
CA LEU A 10 33.68 31.95 -31.27
C LEU A 10 32.37 31.43 -30.67
N PHE A 11 31.53 30.75 -31.46
CA PHE A 11 30.40 29.98 -30.96
C PHE A 11 30.91 28.60 -30.49
N LEU A 12 31.02 28.40 -29.19
CA LEU A 12 31.20 27.07 -28.60
C LEU A 12 29.85 26.32 -28.66
N PRO A 13 29.77 25.13 -29.26
CA PRO A 13 28.55 24.33 -29.23
C PRO A 13 28.35 23.81 -27.81
N VAL A 14 27.27 24.22 -27.16
CA VAL A 14 26.78 23.55 -25.95
C VAL A 14 26.23 22.21 -26.38
N ALA A 15 26.97 21.14 -26.16
CA ALA A 15 26.46 19.78 -26.31
C ALA A 15 25.47 19.52 -25.17
N ALA A 16 24.17 19.60 -25.47
CA ALA A 16 23.16 19.03 -24.59
C ALA A 16 23.33 17.50 -24.64
N PHE A 17 23.81 16.90 -23.56
CA PHE A 17 23.86 15.45 -23.44
C PHE A 17 22.43 14.94 -23.27
N ALA A 18 21.88 14.28 -24.30
CA ALA A 18 20.64 13.53 -24.16
C ALA A 18 20.89 12.36 -23.19
N GLN A 19 20.02 12.21 -22.19
CA GLN A 19 20.06 11.05 -21.29
C GLN A 19 19.72 9.77 -22.07
N THR A 20 20.35 8.66 -21.69
CA THR A 20 20.00 7.35 -22.25
C THR A 20 18.77 6.77 -21.52
N ASP A 21 18.02 5.89 -22.17
CA ASP A 21 16.88 5.20 -21.55
C ASP A 21 17.27 4.52 -20.23
N THR A 22 18.48 3.95 -20.17
CA THR A 22 19.03 3.37 -18.92
C THR A 22 19.21 4.41 -17.81
N GLN A 23 19.65 5.63 -18.12
CA GLN A 23 19.80 6.70 -17.12
C GLN A 23 18.44 7.21 -16.63
N ILE A 24 17.46 7.31 -17.53
CA ILE A 24 16.09 7.69 -17.18
C ILE A 24 15.50 6.62 -16.26
N ASN A 25 15.57 5.35 -16.66
CA ASN A 25 15.00 4.25 -15.90
C ASN A 25 15.65 4.10 -14.51
N ALA A 26 16.97 4.26 -14.42
CA ALA A 26 17.68 4.31 -13.15
C ALA A 26 17.17 5.45 -12.25
N GLY A 27 17.04 6.66 -12.81
CA GLY A 27 16.53 7.82 -12.09
C GLY A 27 15.10 7.64 -11.56
N ILE A 28 14.23 6.98 -12.31
CA ILE A 28 12.86 6.67 -11.86
C ILE A 28 12.90 5.65 -10.71
N VAL A 29 13.70 4.59 -10.82
CA VAL A 29 13.86 3.60 -9.73
C VAL A 29 14.37 4.27 -8.46
N ASP A 30 15.41 5.09 -8.56
CA ASP A 30 16.00 5.77 -7.40
C ASP A 30 15.00 6.74 -6.75
N GLN A 31 14.22 7.48 -7.54
CA GLN A 31 13.14 8.32 -7.02
C GLN A 31 12.08 7.52 -6.25
N ILE A 32 11.68 6.35 -6.75
CA ILE A 32 10.71 5.49 -6.05
C ILE A 32 11.33 4.91 -4.78
N VAL A 33 12.56 4.41 -4.84
CA VAL A 33 13.25 3.81 -3.70
C VAL A 33 13.45 4.85 -2.58
N GLU A 34 14.05 6.00 -2.91
CA GLU A 34 14.42 7.03 -1.94
C GLU A 34 13.23 7.89 -1.49
N GLY A 35 12.24 8.09 -2.37
CA GLY A 35 11.09 8.96 -2.12
C GLY A 35 9.88 8.25 -1.52
N HIS A 36 9.70 6.96 -1.82
CA HIS A 36 8.47 6.23 -1.50
C HIS A 36 8.73 5.00 -0.61
N ILE A 37 9.57 4.07 -1.05
CA ILE A 37 9.75 2.77 -0.39
C ILE A 37 10.44 2.93 0.97
N LEU A 38 11.68 3.45 0.99
CA LEU A 38 12.48 3.50 2.21
C LEU A 38 11.87 4.43 3.28
N PRO A 39 11.41 5.66 2.95
CA PRO A 39 10.75 6.51 3.94
C PRO A 39 9.41 5.93 4.41
N GLY A 40 8.69 5.23 3.53
CA GLY A 40 7.42 4.58 3.85
C GLY A 40 7.59 3.49 4.92
N PHE A 41 8.55 2.58 4.73
CA PHE A 41 8.80 1.53 5.73
C PHE A 41 9.42 2.05 7.02
N ALA A 42 10.28 3.08 6.96
CA ALA A 42 10.77 3.75 8.16
C ALA A 42 9.63 4.42 8.96
N THR A 43 8.69 5.05 8.24
CA THR A 43 7.50 5.65 8.87
C THR A 43 6.60 4.58 9.49
N PHE A 44 6.40 3.46 8.80
CA PHE A 44 5.64 2.33 9.30
C PHE A 44 6.27 1.71 10.55
N GLU A 45 7.57 1.45 10.57
CA GLU A 45 8.27 1.00 11.78
C GLU A 45 8.05 1.99 12.92
N SER A 46 8.36 3.28 12.70
CA SER A 46 8.29 4.31 13.74
C SER A 46 6.89 4.49 14.35
N SER A 47 5.83 4.29 13.57
CA SER A 47 4.45 4.43 14.03
C SER A 47 3.96 3.22 14.83
N THR A 48 4.62 2.07 14.71
CA THR A 48 4.30 0.86 15.49
C THR A 48 4.93 0.84 16.88
N VAL A 49 5.98 1.65 17.12
CA VAL A 49 6.62 1.76 18.44
C VAL A 49 5.64 2.25 19.53
N PRO A 50 4.86 3.33 19.33
CA PRO A 50 3.83 3.73 20.28
C PRO A 50 2.70 2.70 20.44
N LEU A 51 2.41 1.93 19.39
CA LEU A 51 1.40 0.86 19.45
C LEU A 51 1.85 -0.27 20.36
N ALA A 52 3.07 -0.78 20.18
CA ALA A 52 3.66 -1.81 21.04
C ALA A 52 3.81 -1.35 22.50
N ALA A 53 4.11 -0.07 22.73
CA ALA A 53 4.25 0.49 24.07
C ALA A 53 2.92 0.80 24.79
N ALA A 54 1.79 0.76 24.09
CA ALA A 54 0.50 1.15 24.65
C ALA A 54 -0.11 0.02 25.48
N GLN A 55 -0.67 0.38 26.65
CA GLN A 55 -1.59 -0.52 27.35
C GLN A 55 -2.86 -0.69 26.53
N CYS A 56 -3.47 -1.87 26.60
CA CYS A 56 -4.63 -2.21 25.75
C CYS A 56 -5.81 -1.21 25.82
N ASP A 57 -6.02 -0.55 26.97
CA ASP A 57 -7.11 0.41 27.18
C ASP A 57 -6.81 1.81 26.62
N ALA A 58 -5.57 2.06 26.19
CA ALA A 58 -5.11 3.29 25.55
C ALA A 58 -4.62 3.07 24.11
N MET A 59 -4.80 1.86 23.56
CA MET A 59 -4.22 1.43 22.29
C MET A 59 -4.93 2.00 21.05
N THR A 60 -6.16 2.51 21.18
CA THR A 60 -7.00 2.96 20.07
C THR A 60 -6.31 3.98 19.15
N ALA A 61 -5.66 5.01 19.69
CA ALA A 61 -5.01 6.04 18.86
C ALA A 61 -3.73 5.52 18.19
N PRO A 62 -2.77 4.89 18.90
CA PRO A 62 -1.61 4.25 18.27
C PRO A 62 -1.97 3.20 17.22
N TYR A 63 -3.07 2.47 17.41
CA TYR A 63 -3.59 1.53 16.41
C TYR A 63 -4.01 2.25 15.11
N GLN A 64 -4.69 3.39 15.21
CA GLN A 64 -5.11 4.17 14.05
C GLN A 64 -3.90 4.75 13.30
N ASP A 65 -2.92 5.28 14.04
CA ASP A 65 -1.71 5.89 13.47
C ASP A 65 -0.82 4.86 12.75
N SER A 66 -0.63 3.69 13.37
CA SER A 66 0.16 2.59 12.77
C SER A 66 -0.52 1.98 11.55
N PHE A 67 -1.85 1.81 11.57
CA PHE A 67 -2.58 1.33 10.40
C PHE A 67 -2.60 2.40 9.29
N ASP A 68 -2.62 3.69 9.61
CA ASP A 68 -2.44 4.76 8.61
C ASP A 68 -1.07 4.63 7.91
N ALA A 69 0.00 4.40 8.66
CA ALA A 69 1.33 4.22 8.10
C ALA A 69 1.46 2.92 7.27
N TRP A 70 0.86 1.82 7.74
CA TRP A 70 0.80 0.58 6.95
C TRP A 70 0.12 0.80 5.60
N MET A 71 -0.97 1.56 5.56
CA MET A 71 -1.67 1.88 4.32
C MET A 71 -0.78 2.62 3.31
N GLY A 72 0.22 3.37 3.79
CA GLY A 72 1.24 4.02 2.96
C GLY A 72 2.12 3.07 2.15
N VAL A 73 2.34 1.84 2.62
CA VAL A 73 3.23 0.84 1.99
C VAL A 73 2.54 -0.48 1.62
N SER A 74 1.28 -0.66 2.01
CA SER A 74 0.53 -1.93 1.85
C SER A 74 0.39 -2.46 0.41
N HIS A 75 0.62 -1.61 -0.59
CA HIS A 75 0.57 -1.97 -2.00
C HIS A 75 1.87 -2.60 -2.52
N LEU A 76 2.98 -2.48 -1.78
CA LEU A 76 4.27 -3.10 -2.06
C LEU A 76 4.24 -4.60 -1.69
N ARG A 77 3.44 -5.37 -2.45
CA ARG A 77 3.16 -6.80 -2.29
C ARG A 77 4.13 -7.67 -3.09
N PHE A 78 5.43 -7.44 -2.90
CA PHE A 78 6.52 -8.21 -3.50
C PHE A 78 7.75 -8.19 -2.59
N GLY A 79 8.78 -8.97 -2.92
CA GLY A 79 10.04 -8.95 -2.19
C GLY A 79 9.85 -9.26 -0.69
N PRO A 80 10.43 -8.47 0.22
CA PRO A 80 10.36 -8.70 1.67
C PRO A 80 8.95 -8.79 2.25
N SER A 81 7.96 -8.13 1.64
CA SER A 81 6.57 -8.13 2.10
C SER A 81 5.89 -9.50 1.98
N GLU A 82 6.24 -10.29 0.97
CA GLU A 82 5.66 -11.63 0.73
C GLU A 82 6.46 -12.75 1.40
N GLN A 83 7.71 -12.48 1.78
CA GLN A 83 8.52 -13.44 2.54
C GLN A 83 7.90 -13.69 3.90
N GLU A 84 7.87 -14.96 4.33
CA GLU A 84 7.30 -15.40 5.62
C GLU A 84 5.86 -14.90 5.82
N GLU A 85 5.14 -14.61 4.73
CA GLU A 85 3.78 -14.08 4.74
C GLU A 85 3.63 -12.78 5.57
N ARG A 86 4.70 -11.98 5.75
CA ARG A 86 4.72 -10.80 6.64
C ARG A 86 3.57 -9.82 6.39
N ALA A 87 3.34 -9.44 5.13
CA ALA A 87 2.28 -8.53 4.77
C ALA A 87 0.87 -9.15 4.94
N PHE A 88 0.76 -10.48 4.92
CA PHE A 88 -0.49 -11.18 5.21
C PHE A 88 -0.73 -11.30 6.72
N ALA A 89 0.34 -11.53 7.51
CA ALA A 89 0.32 -11.50 8.97
C ALA A 89 -0.10 -10.13 9.52
N LEU A 90 0.34 -9.03 8.90
CA LEU A 90 -0.08 -7.68 9.27
C LEU A 90 -1.55 -7.40 8.94
N ALA A 91 -2.05 -7.90 7.82
CA ALA A 91 -3.33 -7.48 7.24
C ALA A 91 -4.11 -8.65 6.62
N PHE A 92 -4.54 -9.60 7.46
CA PHE A 92 -5.39 -10.71 7.06
C PHE A 92 -6.81 -10.26 6.69
N TRP A 93 -7.00 -9.86 5.43
CA TRP A 93 -8.29 -9.49 4.87
C TRP A 93 -8.31 -9.73 3.36
N PRO A 94 -9.42 -10.20 2.77
CA PRO A 94 -10.74 -10.41 3.37
C PRO A 94 -10.90 -11.74 4.10
N ASP A 95 -11.37 -11.68 5.35
CA ASP A 95 -11.75 -12.87 6.12
C ASP A 95 -13.16 -13.37 5.76
N THR A 96 -13.25 -14.12 4.65
CA THR A 96 -14.55 -14.62 4.15
C THR A 96 -15.16 -15.74 4.98
N ARG A 97 -14.37 -16.40 5.84
CA ARG A 97 -14.79 -17.56 6.63
C ARG A 97 -14.94 -17.26 8.12
N GLY A 98 -14.66 -16.03 8.55
CA GLY A 98 -14.69 -15.66 9.97
C GLY A 98 -13.60 -16.36 10.77
N ALA A 99 -12.44 -16.59 10.18
CA ALA A 99 -11.29 -17.19 10.84
C ALA A 99 -10.79 -16.33 12.00
N THR A 100 -10.76 -15.00 11.82
CA THR A 100 -10.27 -14.04 12.82
C THR A 100 -11.04 -14.14 14.15
N PRO A 101 -12.37 -13.90 14.18
CA PRO A 101 -13.11 -14.04 15.44
C PRO A 101 -13.07 -15.47 15.98
N SER A 102 -13.07 -16.49 15.12
CA SER A 102 -13.01 -17.90 15.56
C SER A 102 -11.70 -18.20 16.30
N THR A 103 -10.56 -17.84 15.71
CA THR A 103 -9.23 -18.08 16.28
C THR A 103 -9.01 -17.24 17.54
N LEU A 104 -9.42 -15.96 17.54
CA LEU A 104 -9.29 -15.11 18.73
C LEU A 104 -10.12 -15.64 19.91
N ASN A 105 -11.36 -16.07 19.67
CA ASN A 105 -12.17 -16.68 20.73
C ASN A 105 -11.56 -17.99 21.25
N ALA A 106 -10.93 -18.79 20.40
CA ALA A 106 -10.21 -19.98 20.83
C ALA A 106 -9.03 -19.61 21.74
N LEU A 107 -8.19 -18.66 21.32
CA LEU A 107 -7.06 -18.18 22.13
C LEU A 107 -7.52 -17.60 23.46
N LEU A 108 -8.62 -16.84 23.48
CA LEU A 108 -9.20 -16.26 24.71
C LEU A 108 -9.76 -17.32 25.67
N ALA A 109 -10.04 -18.53 25.20
CA ALA A 109 -10.54 -19.65 26.01
C ALA A 109 -9.44 -20.61 26.49
N GLU A 110 -8.21 -20.48 25.99
CA GLU A 110 -7.07 -21.30 26.40
C GLU A 110 -6.48 -20.89 27.76
N ASP A 111 -5.89 -21.86 28.47
CA ASP A 111 -5.24 -21.64 29.77
C ASP A 111 -3.77 -21.18 29.65
N THR A 112 -3.12 -21.44 28.52
CA THR A 112 -1.71 -21.07 28.29
C THR A 112 -1.56 -19.54 28.39
N PRO A 113 -0.67 -19.02 29.25
CA PRO A 113 -0.41 -17.58 29.34
C PRO A 113 0.00 -17.01 27.99
N ILE A 114 -0.53 -15.83 27.61
CA ILE A 114 -0.20 -15.20 26.32
C ILE A 114 1.31 -14.92 26.21
N ALA A 115 1.95 -14.52 27.31
CA ALA A 115 3.39 -14.25 27.37
C ALA A 115 4.28 -15.47 27.11
N GLU A 116 3.74 -16.69 27.14
CA GLU A 116 4.46 -17.93 26.83
C GLU A 116 4.27 -18.37 25.37
N MET A 117 3.41 -17.70 24.61
CA MET A 117 3.14 -18.05 23.21
C MET A 117 4.21 -17.47 22.28
N ASP A 118 4.63 -18.27 21.30
CA ASP A 118 5.41 -17.78 20.18
C ASP A 118 4.46 -17.29 19.07
N PHE A 119 4.36 -15.96 18.92
CA PHE A 119 3.45 -15.36 17.95
C PHE A 119 3.84 -15.61 16.49
N SER A 120 5.07 -16.04 16.18
CA SER A 120 5.38 -16.48 14.82
C SER A 120 4.63 -17.75 14.43
N GLU A 121 4.31 -18.61 15.41
CA GLU A 121 3.57 -19.87 15.23
C GLU A 121 2.05 -19.70 15.41
N VAL A 122 1.60 -18.56 15.93
CA VAL A 122 0.18 -18.24 16.03
C VAL A 122 -0.40 -18.06 14.62
N SER A 123 -1.59 -18.63 14.41
CA SER A 123 -2.34 -18.48 13.16
C SER A 123 -2.44 -17.01 12.75
N ILE A 124 -2.13 -16.72 11.49
CA ILE A 124 -2.23 -15.37 10.90
C ILE A 124 -3.61 -14.73 11.13
N ALA A 125 -4.68 -15.52 11.22
CA ALA A 125 -6.02 -15.02 11.51
C ALA A 125 -6.15 -14.35 12.89
N ALA A 126 -5.25 -14.63 13.84
CA ALA A 126 -5.23 -14.00 15.16
C ALA A 126 -4.12 -12.93 15.30
N ARG A 127 -3.52 -12.50 14.19
CA ARG A 127 -2.40 -11.54 14.18
C ARG A 127 -2.78 -10.28 13.40
N GLY A 128 -1.95 -9.25 13.54
CA GLY A 128 -2.04 -8.04 12.75
C GLY A 128 -3.25 -7.14 13.06
N PHE A 129 -3.45 -6.17 12.17
CA PHE A 129 -4.40 -5.08 12.35
C PHE A 129 -5.85 -5.55 12.44
N PHE A 130 -6.25 -6.60 11.71
CA PHE A 130 -7.64 -7.07 11.74
C PHE A 130 -7.97 -7.85 13.02
N ALA A 131 -6.98 -8.47 13.64
CA ALA A 131 -7.16 -9.07 14.96
C ALA A 131 -7.36 -7.98 16.03
N LEU A 132 -6.55 -6.92 16.00
CA LEU A 132 -6.74 -5.75 16.86
C LEU A 132 -8.05 -5.01 16.57
N ASP A 133 -8.46 -4.87 15.30
CA ASP A 133 -9.75 -4.29 14.90
C ASP A 133 -10.91 -5.01 15.61
N TRP A 134 -10.86 -6.34 15.66
CA TRP A 134 -11.88 -7.12 16.35
C TRP A 134 -11.81 -6.93 17.87
N LEU A 135 -10.63 -7.08 18.47
CA LEU A 135 -10.44 -6.99 19.91
C LEU A 135 -10.82 -5.60 20.47
N LEU A 136 -10.45 -4.52 19.77
CA LEU A 136 -10.63 -3.15 20.24
C LEU A 136 -12.02 -2.58 19.94
N TYR A 137 -12.69 -3.06 18.88
CA TYR A 137 -13.91 -2.41 18.37
C TYR A 137 -15.12 -3.33 18.19
N ASP A 138 -14.97 -4.67 18.18
CA ASP A 138 -16.12 -5.55 18.03
C ASP A 138 -16.92 -5.63 19.35
N PRO A 139 -18.25 -5.39 19.34
CA PRO A 139 -19.08 -5.51 20.53
C PRO A 139 -19.12 -6.92 21.16
N GLN A 140 -18.71 -7.95 20.41
CA GLN A 140 -18.60 -9.32 20.90
C GLN A 140 -17.25 -9.62 21.54
N ALA A 141 -16.25 -8.74 21.40
CA ALA A 141 -14.97 -8.90 22.06
C ALA A 141 -15.09 -8.67 23.58
N PRO A 142 -14.28 -9.36 24.41
CA PRO A 142 -14.21 -9.05 25.83
C PRO A 142 -13.77 -7.60 26.08
N GLN A 143 -14.17 -7.04 27.22
CA GLN A 143 -13.71 -5.70 27.61
C GLN A 143 -12.18 -5.70 27.81
N MET A 144 -11.52 -4.64 27.32
CA MET A 144 -10.11 -4.40 27.54
C MET A 144 -9.88 -3.94 28.98
N VAL A 145 -9.51 -4.89 29.83
CA VAL A 145 -9.18 -4.66 31.25
C VAL A 145 -7.73 -5.04 31.47
N VAL A 146 -6.91 -4.11 31.98
CA VAL A 146 -5.48 -4.33 32.23
C VAL A 146 -5.24 -5.57 33.09
N GLY A 147 -4.35 -6.45 32.61
CA GLY A 147 -4.02 -7.74 33.25
C GLY A 147 -5.06 -8.84 33.06
N ALA A 148 -6.10 -8.61 32.25
CA ALA A 148 -6.98 -9.66 31.77
C ALA A 148 -6.46 -10.21 30.43
N ARG A 149 -6.75 -11.48 30.15
CA ARG A 149 -6.27 -12.20 28.96
C ARG A 149 -6.50 -11.48 27.63
N ALA A 150 -7.63 -10.78 27.47
CA ALA A 150 -7.90 -10.02 26.24
C ALA A 150 -6.98 -8.83 26.06
N CYS A 151 -6.58 -8.19 27.17
CA CYS A 151 -5.59 -7.13 27.18
C CYS A 151 -4.21 -7.67 26.83
N ASP A 152 -3.80 -8.76 27.50
CA ASP A 152 -2.51 -9.41 27.24
C ASP A 152 -2.40 -9.86 25.76
N LEU A 153 -3.49 -10.37 25.19
CA LEU A 153 -3.56 -10.75 23.78
C LEU A 153 -3.44 -9.54 22.84
N ALA A 154 -4.11 -8.43 23.13
CA ALA A 154 -4.00 -7.22 22.33
C ALA A 154 -2.58 -6.63 22.36
N GLU A 155 -1.95 -6.60 23.54
CA GLU A 155 -0.56 -6.15 23.72
C GLU A 155 0.42 -7.05 22.95
N ALA A 156 0.26 -8.37 23.02
CA ALA A 156 1.11 -9.29 22.26
C ALA A 156 0.94 -9.18 20.74
N ILE A 157 -0.28 -8.90 20.24
CA ILE A 157 -0.50 -8.64 18.81
C ILE A 157 0.15 -7.30 18.39
N ALA A 158 0.07 -6.27 19.23
CA ALA A 158 0.73 -4.99 18.99
C ALA A 158 2.26 -5.13 18.92
N ASP A 159 2.84 -5.93 19.80
CA ASP A 159 4.27 -6.28 19.78
C ASP A 159 4.66 -7.05 18.50
N ASP A 160 3.85 -8.01 18.06
CA ASP A 160 4.10 -8.76 16.81
C ASP A 160 4.03 -7.84 15.57
N ILE A 161 3.08 -6.90 15.52
CA ILE A 161 3.01 -5.88 14.46
C ILE A 161 4.30 -5.07 14.41
N ASN A 162 4.77 -4.58 15.55
CA ASN A 162 6.01 -3.80 15.63
C ASN A 162 7.22 -4.64 15.22
N ARG A 163 7.32 -5.89 15.65
CA ARG A 163 8.39 -6.81 15.24
C ARG A 163 8.41 -6.98 13.71
N ILE A 164 7.25 -7.26 13.10
CA ILE A 164 7.17 -7.40 11.63
C ILE A 164 7.54 -6.08 10.94
N ALA A 165 7.15 -4.92 11.49
CA ALA A 165 7.49 -3.63 10.91
C ALA A 165 9.01 -3.35 10.93
N VAL A 166 9.69 -3.70 12.03
CA VAL A 166 11.17 -3.65 12.13
C VAL A 166 11.82 -4.57 11.10
N ASP A 167 11.36 -5.83 11.02
CA ASP A 167 11.88 -6.82 10.07
C ASP A 167 11.69 -6.36 8.62
N LEU A 168 10.52 -5.80 8.29
CA LEU A 168 10.23 -5.25 6.97
C LEU A 168 11.12 -4.05 6.65
N ASN A 169 11.26 -3.08 7.56
CA ASN A 169 12.10 -1.92 7.28
C ASN A 169 13.55 -2.32 7.00
N ALA A 170 14.11 -3.25 7.80
CA ALA A 170 15.45 -3.77 7.56
C ALA A 170 15.56 -4.50 6.21
N ALA A 171 14.64 -5.42 5.91
CA ALA A 171 14.69 -6.21 4.68
C ALA A 171 14.44 -5.37 3.42
N TRP A 172 13.66 -4.29 3.51
CA TRP A 172 13.46 -3.36 2.41
C TRP A 172 14.67 -2.50 2.08
N GLN A 173 15.61 -2.28 3.02
CA GLN A 173 16.90 -1.66 2.69
C GLN A 173 17.69 -2.54 1.70
N ASP A 174 17.69 -3.85 1.92
CA ASP A 174 18.39 -4.81 1.05
C ASP A 174 17.69 -4.93 -0.31
N GLU A 175 16.36 -5.05 -0.33
CA GLU A 175 15.59 -5.10 -1.59
C GLU A 175 15.73 -3.82 -2.41
N ALA A 176 15.72 -2.65 -1.76
CA ALA A 176 15.96 -1.36 -2.41
C ALA A 176 17.33 -1.31 -3.10
N ALA A 177 18.38 -1.82 -2.44
CA ALA A 177 19.70 -1.89 -3.06
C ALA A 177 19.71 -2.78 -4.31
N LEU A 178 18.94 -3.87 -4.32
CA LEU A 178 18.78 -4.74 -5.49
C LEU A 178 18.01 -4.03 -6.62
N LEU A 179 16.93 -3.32 -6.30
CA LEU A 179 16.15 -2.56 -7.29
C LEU A 179 17.00 -1.49 -7.99
N SER A 180 17.78 -0.71 -7.23
CA SER A 180 18.63 0.38 -7.73
C SER A 180 19.92 -0.07 -8.40
N ASN A 181 20.36 -1.32 -8.19
CA ASN A 181 21.61 -1.85 -8.75
C ASN A 181 21.39 -3.18 -9.50
N PRO A 182 20.58 -3.19 -10.56
CA PRO A 182 20.30 -4.41 -11.32
C PRO A 182 21.58 -4.96 -11.98
N GLY A 183 21.77 -6.27 -11.93
CA GLY A 183 22.93 -6.99 -12.49
C GLY A 183 24.27 -6.75 -11.79
N ALA A 184 24.38 -5.79 -10.88
CA ALA A 184 25.60 -5.49 -10.13
C ALA A 184 25.80 -6.50 -8.99
N GLY A 185 27.06 -6.80 -8.64
CA GLY A 185 27.39 -7.58 -7.44
C GLY A 185 26.83 -9.01 -7.39
N GLY A 186 26.36 -9.56 -8.51
CA GLY A 186 25.66 -10.86 -8.53
C GLY A 186 24.16 -10.76 -8.21
N ASN A 187 23.55 -9.59 -8.40
CA ASN A 187 22.10 -9.43 -8.34
C ASN A 187 21.44 -10.20 -9.49
N TYR A 188 20.81 -11.32 -9.17
CA TYR A 188 20.04 -12.14 -10.10
C TYR A 188 18.52 -11.93 -9.97
N SER A 189 18.08 -11.13 -8.99
CA SER A 189 16.66 -10.78 -8.80
C SER A 189 16.21 -9.76 -9.85
N TYR A 190 17.09 -8.80 -10.16
CA TYR A 190 16.89 -7.80 -11.20
C TYR A 190 18.14 -7.73 -12.07
N LEU A 191 18.01 -8.00 -13.37
CA LEU A 191 19.10 -7.95 -14.33
C LEU A 191 19.21 -6.60 -15.04
N THR A 192 18.10 -5.88 -15.14
CA THR A 192 18.03 -4.55 -15.77
C THR A 192 17.09 -3.61 -15.02
N TYR A 193 17.24 -2.29 -15.22
CA TYR A 193 16.31 -1.31 -14.64
C TYR A 193 14.88 -1.47 -15.14
N ASP A 194 14.68 -1.96 -16.37
CA ASP A 194 13.35 -2.25 -16.89
C ASP A 194 12.66 -3.34 -16.07
N GLU A 195 13.39 -4.34 -15.57
CA GLU A 195 12.82 -5.37 -14.70
C GLU A 195 12.43 -4.79 -13.34
N SER A 196 13.30 -3.97 -12.73
CA SER A 196 12.96 -3.24 -11.50
C SER A 196 11.69 -2.41 -11.68
N LEU A 197 11.60 -1.64 -12.77
CA LEU A 197 10.43 -0.81 -13.08
C LEU A 197 9.17 -1.63 -13.37
N ARG A 198 9.28 -2.78 -14.05
CA ARG A 198 8.13 -3.68 -14.27
C ARG A 198 7.59 -4.21 -12.95
N THR A 199 8.45 -4.56 -11.99
CA THR A 199 8.02 -4.98 -10.66
C THR A 199 7.31 -3.86 -9.90
N LEU A 200 7.90 -2.66 -9.88
CA LEU A 200 7.30 -1.48 -9.24
C LEU A 200 5.97 -1.09 -9.88
N TYR A 201 5.90 -1.10 -11.21
CA TYR A 201 4.68 -0.85 -11.97
C TYR A 201 3.62 -1.92 -11.71
N GLY A 202 4.01 -3.19 -11.63
CA GLY A 202 3.11 -4.29 -11.25
C GLY A 202 2.50 -4.09 -9.87
N SER A 203 3.29 -3.65 -8.89
CA SER A 203 2.82 -3.30 -7.55
C SER A 203 1.82 -2.13 -7.57
N LEU A 204 2.09 -1.08 -8.35
CA LEU A 204 1.16 0.05 -8.55
C LEU A 204 -0.19 -0.40 -9.12
N ILE A 205 -0.17 -1.21 -10.18
CA ILE A 205 -1.40 -1.71 -10.83
C ILE A 205 -2.18 -2.64 -9.90
N ASN A 206 -1.50 -3.55 -9.22
CA ASN A 206 -2.13 -4.42 -8.23
C ASN A 206 -2.74 -3.60 -7.07
N GLY A 207 -2.07 -2.56 -6.59
CA GLY A 207 -2.60 -1.70 -5.54
C GLY A 207 -3.86 -0.94 -5.96
N LEU A 208 -3.90 -0.45 -7.21
CA LEU A 208 -5.11 0.15 -7.80
C LEU A 208 -6.25 -0.86 -7.85
N ASP A 209 -5.98 -2.08 -8.29
CA ASP A 209 -6.97 -3.17 -8.38
C ASP A 209 -7.49 -3.59 -7.02
N VAL A 210 -6.63 -3.77 -6.02
CA VAL A 210 -7.05 -4.08 -4.65
C VAL A 210 -7.92 -2.95 -4.10
N THR A 211 -7.59 -1.70 -4.37
CA THR A 211 -8.39 -0.55 -3.91
C THR A 211 -9.75 -0.49 -4.60
N ALA A 212 -9.78 -0.65 -5.93
CA ALA A 212 -11.00 -0.59 -6.72
C ALA A 212 -11.90 -1.81 -6.47
N GLU A 213 -11.36 -3.02 -6.60
CA GLU A 213 -12.15 -4.25 -6.59
C GLU A 213 -12.38 -4.78 -5.17
N GLN A 214 -11.37 -4.72 -4.31
CA GLN A 214 -11.51 -5.23 -2.95
C GLN A 214 -12.11 -4.17 -2.02
N ARG A 215 -11.44 -3.03 -1.83
CA ARG A 215 -11.87 -2.04 -0.81
C ARG A 215 -13.18 -1.34 -1.14
N LEU A 216 -13.39 -1.00 -2.43
CA LEU A 216 -14.63 -0.37 -2.90
C LEU A 216 -15.64 -1.40 -3.42
N GLY A 217 -15.20 -2.38 -4.22
CA GLY A 217 -16.10 -3.34 -4.88
C GLY A 217 -16.78 -4.33 -3.94
N ARG A 218 -16.07 -4.89 -2.95
CA ARG A 218 -16.64 -5.86 -2.01
C ARG A 218 -17.82 -5.34 -1.20
N PRO A 219 -17.78 -4.15 -0.58
CA PRO A 219 -18.94 -3.61 0.15
C PRO A 219 -20.12 -3.30 -0.77
N MET A 220 -19.86 -2.86 -2.01
CA MET A 220 -20.91 -2.61 -2.98
C MET A 220 -21.66 -3.88 -3.41
N GLY A 221 -20.98 -5.02 -3.58
CA GLY A 221 -21.61 -6.25 -4.09
C GLY A 221 -22.31 -6.04 -5.44
N THR A 222 -23.33 -6.86 -5.75
CA THR A 222 -24.22 -6.59 -6.90
C THR A 222 -25.34 -5.64 -6.47
N VAL A 223 -26.03 -5.02 -7.43
CA VAL A 223 -27.18 -4.15 -7.15
C VAL A 223 -28.26 -4.88 -6.36
N GLU A 224 -28.51 -6.15 -6.66
CA GLU A 224 -29.52 -6.99 -5.99
C GLU A 224 -29.04 -7.55 -4.64
N ARG A 225 -27.73 -7.54 -4.39
CA ARG A 225 -27.10 -8.15 -3.22
C ARG A 225 -25.94 -7.28 -2.71
N PRO A 226 -26.23 -6.08 -2.18
CA PRO A 226 -25.21 -5.26 -1.54
C PRO A 226 -24.60 -5.96 -0.34
N ARG A 227 -23.34 -5.66 -0.03
CA ARG A 227 -22.57 -6.35 1.01
C ARG A 227 -21.80 -5.39 1.93
N PRO A 228 -22.40 -4.32 2.48
CA PRO A 228 -21.70 -3.29 3.26
C PRO A 228 -20.83 -3.87 4.39
N ILE A 229 -21.28 -4.98 5.01
CA ILE A 229 -20.52 -5.69 6.05
C ILE A 229 -19.14 -6.23 5.61
N ARG A 230 -18.85 -6.26 4.30
CA ARG A 230 -17.57 -6.71 3.73
C ARG A 230 -16.54 -5.59 3.58
N ALA A 231 -16.86 -4.36 3.99
CA ALA A 231 -15.91 -3.26 3.98
C ALA A 231 -14.67 -3.58 4.86
N GLU A 232 -13.50 -3.16 4.39
CA GLU A 232 -12.23 -3.32 5.13
C GLU A 232 -12.27 -2.51 6.43
N ALA A 233 -11.86 -3.12 7.55
CA ALA A 233 -11.70 -2.44 8.84
C ALA A 233 -12.93 -1.60 9.24
N ARG A 234 -14.13 -2.15 8.98
CA ARG A 234 -15.42 -1.47 9.23
C ARG A 234 -15.63 -1.15 10.71
N ARG A 235 -15.13 -1.99 11.62
CA ARG A 235 -15.39 -1.87 13.07
C ARG A 235 -14.68 -0.65 13.66
N SER A 236 -13.46 -0.40 13.20
CA SER A 236 -12.69 0.81 13.52
C SER A 236 -13.05 2.03 12.68
N GLU A 237 -14.13 1.96 11.87
CA GLU A 237 -14.59 3.01 10.97
C GLU A 237 -13.53 3.47 9.93
N ARG A 238 -12.62 2.57 9.53
CA ARG A 238 -11.47 2.90 8.68
C ARG A 238 -11.69 2.70 7.18
N SER A 239 -12.83 2.15 6.74
CA SER A 239 -13.01 1.72 5.33
C SER A 239 -12.74 2.85 4.33
N GLN A 240 -13.29 4.04 4.56
CA GLN A 240 -13.05 5.22 3.74
C GLN A 240 -11.63 5.77 3.91
N ARG A 241 -11.12 5.82 5.15
CA ARG A 241 -9.77 6.31 5.48
C ARG A 241 -8.70 5.49 4.76
N ASN A 242 -8.82 4.17 4.77
CA ASN A 242 -7.92 3.26 4.08
C ASN A 242 -7.95 3.47 2.56
N VAL A 243 -9.14 3.69 1.96
CA VAL A 243 -9.22 4.03 0.53
C VAL A 243 -8.46 5.33 0.23
N VAL A 244 -8.69 6.38 1.04
CA VAL A 244 -8.00 7.68 0.88
C VAL A 244 -6.48 7.51 0.95
N LEU A 245 -5.97 6.83 1.97
CA LEU A 245 -4.54 6.60 2.16
C LEU A 245 -3.94 5.73 1.05
N SER A 246 -4.67 4.71 0.60
CA SER A 246 -4.24 3.87 -0.52
C SER A 246 -4.14 4.67 -1.81
N ILE A 247 -5.10 5.55 -2.11
CA ILE A 247 -5.05 6.43 -3.29
C ILE A 247 -3.86 7.40 -3.20
N ALA A 248 -3.60 7.96 -2.03
CA ALA A 248 -2.47 8.86 -1.81
C ALA A 248 -1.14 8.14 -2.03
N ALA A 249 -0.95 6.96 -1.45
CA ALA A 249 0.25 6.14 -1.60
C ALA A 249 0.47 5.72 -3.07
N LEU A 250 -0.59 5.30 -3.77
CA LEU A 250 -0.50 4.92 -5.18
C LEU A 250 -0.24 6.12 -6.09
N SER A 251 -0.73 7.32 -5.74
CA SER A 251 -0.40 8.55 -6.46
C SER A 251 1.08 8.90 -6.30
N ASP A 252 1.64 8.69 -5.12
CA ASP A 252 3.06 8.95 -4.82
C ASP A 252 3.96 7.97 -5.58
N LEU A 253 3.65 6.67 -5.54
CA LEU A 253 4.36 5.65 -6.34
C LEU A 253 4.24 5.90 -7.86
N ALA A 254 3.12 6.44 -8.33
CA ALA A 254 2.89 6.72 -9.74
C ALA A 254 3.64 7.97 -10.25
N ASP A 255 4.01 8.92 -9.38
CA ASP A 255 4.55 10.21 -9.82
C ASP A 255 5.86 10.07 -10.62
N PRO A 256 6.84 9.25 -10.21
CA PRO A 256 8.07 9.06 -10.99
C PRO A 256 7.85 8.44 -12.37
N PHE A 257 6.80 7.61 -12.54
CA PHE A 257 6.45 7.04 -13.84
C PHE A 257 5.91 8.08 -14.83
N ALA A 258 5.56 9.28 -14.37
CA ALA A 258 5.13 10.37 -15.23
C ALA A 258 6.23 10.83 -16.21
N GLU A 259 7.49 10.49 -15.97
CA GLU A 259 8.60 10.71 -16.90
C GLU A 259 8.39 9.99 -18.24
N PHE A 260 7.62 8.89 -18.26
CA PHE A 260 7.24 8.21 -19.51
C PHE A 260 6.09 8.89 -20.26
N ALA A 261 5.44 9.88 -19.64
CA ALA A 261 4.31 10.54 -20.26
C ALA A 261 4.75 11.58 -21.30
N HIS A 262 3.99 11.65 -22.39
CA HIS A 262 4.13 12.67 -23.43
C HIS A 262 2.81 13.43 -23.58
N ASP A 263 2.85 14.56 -24.29
CA ASP A 263 1.66 15.38 -24.61
C ASP A 263 0.80 15.73 -23.37
N GLY A 264 1.44 16.09 -22.26
CA GLY A 264 0.78 16.45 -20.99
C GLY A 264 0.05 15.28 -20.32
N GLY A 265 0.50 14.04 -20.54
CA GLY A 265 -0.04 12.86 -19.85
C GLY A 265 0.20 12.88 -18.34
N ASP A 266 1.31 13.47 -17.90
CA ASP A 266 1.70 13.65 -16.50
C ASP A 266 0.69 14.53 -15.73
N GLU A 267 0.37 15.71 -16.27
CA GLU A 267 -0.60 16.63 -15.66
C GLU A 267 -1.98 15.98 -15.57
N ARG A 268 -2.38 15.27 -16.63
CA ARG A 268 -3.65 14.53 -16.68
C ARG A 268 -3.69 13.41 -15.64
N LEU A 269 -2.62 12.64 -15.48
CA LEU A 269 -2.52 11.57 -14.49
C LEU A 269 -2.64 12.12 -13.06
N ARG A 270 -1.84 13.15 -12.73
CA ARG A 270 -1.90 13.86 -11.43
C ARG A 270 -3.29 14.41 -11.14
N ALA A 271 -3.94 15.00 -12.15
CA ALA A 271 -5.30 15.53 -12.01
C ALA A 271 -6.34 14.42 -11.74
N GLN A 272 -6.20 13.25 -12.36
CA GLN A 272 -7.08 12.10 -12.10
C GLN A 272 -6.91 11.55 -10.69
N PHE A 273 -5.68 11.35 -10.21
CA PHE A 273 -5.41 10.95 -8.83
C PHE A 273 -5.98 11.97 -7.84
N ALA A 274 -5.73 13.27 -8.04
CA ALA A 274 -6.27 14.32 -7.19
C ALA A 274 -7.81 14.34 -7.18
N ALA A 275 -8.46 14.03 -8.32
CA ALA A 275 -9.91 13.91 -8.39
C ALA A 275 -10.45 12.65 -7.70
N ALA A 276 -9.75 11.51 -7.81
CA ALA A 276 -10.09 10.28 -7.10
C ALA A 276 -9.97 10.47 -5.58
N LEU A 277 -8.87 11.07 -5.11
CA LEU A 277 -8.63 11.39 -3.71
C LEU A 277 -9.73 12.29 -3.13
N ARG A 278 -10.01 13.43 -3.77
CA ARG A 278 -11.12 14.31 -3.36
C ARG A 278 -12.48 13.62 -3.40
N GLY A 279 -12.67 12.67 -4.32
CA GLY A 279 -13.88 11.85 -4.40
C GLY A 279 -14.02 10.97 -3.16
N ALA A 280 -12.96 10.23 -2.81
CA ALA A 280 -12.91 9.37 -1.64
C ALA A 280 -13.07 10.15 -0.33
N GLU A 281 -12.40 11.29 -0.17
CA GLU A 281 -12.50 12.18 1.00
C GLU A 281 -13.92 12.71 1.24
N ARG A 282 -14.75 12.80 0.19
CA ARG A 282 -16.12 13.30 0.24
C ARG A 282 -17.18 12.21 0.42
N LEU A 283 -16.77 10.94 0.51
CA LEU A 283 -17.70 9.87 0.84
C LEU A 283 -18.19 10.09 2.29
N PRO A 284 -19.51 10.20 2.51
CA PRO A 284 -20.05 10.66 3.79
C PRO A 284 -20.08 9.57 4.87
N ASP A 285 -20.15 8.30 4.48
CA ASP A 285 -20.15 7.17 5.39
C ASP A 285 -18.75 6.53 5.44
N PRO A 286 -18.00 6.67 6.55
CA PRO A 286 -16.65 6.14 6.66
C PRO A 286 -16.60 4.61 6.67
N THR A 287 -17.74 3.95 6.92
CA THR A 287 -17.88 2.49 7.03
C THR A 287 -18.44 1.83 5.78
N PHE A 288 -18.85 2.64 4.78
CA PHE A 288 -19.59 2.19 3.60
C PHE A 288 -20.87 1.41 3.92
N SER A 289 -21.52 1.69 5.05
CA SER A 289 -22.80 1.07 5.39
C SER A 289 -23.92 1.52 4.43
N ASP A 290 -23.82 2.72 3.86
CA ASP A 290 -24.77 3.29 2.90
C ASP A 290 -24.71 2.69 1.47
N THR A 291 -23.81 1.73 1.19
CA THR A 291 -23.70 1.09 -0.13
C THR A 291 -24.87 0.16 -0.48
N ASP A 292 -25.76 -0.10 0.47
CA ASP A 292 -27.04 -0.78 0.21
C ASP A 292 -28.11 0.16 -0.39
N THR A 293 -27.87 1.47 -0.37
CA THR A 293 -28.69 2.48 -1.04
C THR A 293 -28.17 2.78 -2.44
N VAL A 294 -29.08 3.18 -3.34
CA VAL A 294 -28.70 3.61 -4.71
C VAL A 294 -27.71 4.79 -4.68
N GLN A 295 -27.91 5.75 -3.77
CA GLN A 295 -27.07 6.95 -3.69
C GLN A 295 -25.69 6.65 -3.12
N GLY A 296 -25.60 5.88 -2.03
CA GLY A 296 -24.34 5.49 -1.42
C GLY A 296 -23.51 4.62 -2.38
N ARG A 297 -24.15 3.63 -3.01
CA ARG A 297 -23.51 2.82 -4.07
C ARG A 297 -22.94 3.69 -5.19
N PHE A 298 -23.74 4.60 -5.76
CA PHE A 298 -23.30 5.45 -6.86
C PHE A 298 -22.08 6.32 -6.49
N ARG A 299 -22.03 6.83 -5.25
CA ARG A 299 -20.88 7.62 -4.77
C ARG A 299 -19.60 6.78 -4.72
N VAL A 300 -19.67 5.57 -4.17
CA VAL A 300 -18.53 4.64 -4.07
C VAL A 300 -18.10 4.16 -5.47
N GLU A 301 -19.05 3.82 -6.33
CA GLU A 301 -18.81 3.43 -7.73
C GLU A 301 -18.15 4.55 -8.54
N SER A 302 -18.48 5.81 -8.27
CA SER A 302 -17.83 6.95 -8.91
C SER A 302 -16.34 7.04 -8.57
N VAL A 303 -15.94 6.73 -7.34
CA VAL A 303 -14.53 6.66 -6.95
C VAL A 303 -13.86 5.45 -7.62
N GLN A 304 -14.51 4.27 -7.58
CA GLN A 304 -14.01 3.05 -8.22
C GLN A 304 -13.72 3.27 -9.71
N SER A 305 -14.66 3.88 -10.44
CA SER A 305 -14.52 4.17 -11.87
C SER A 305 -13.33 5.09 -12.18
N ARG A 306 -13.01 6.02 -11.28
CA ARG A 306 -11.83 6.89 -11.43
C ARG A 306 -10.53 6.12 -11.26
N LEU A 307 -10.46 5.18 -10.32
CA LEU A 307 -9.29 4.32 -10.16
C LEU A 307 -9.07 3.43 -11.38
N ASN A 308 -10.15 2.88 -11.94
CA ASN A 308 -10.07 2.12 -13.19
C ASN A 308 -9.59 2.99 -14.36
N SER A 309 -10.06 4.24 -14.45
CA SER A 309 -9.58 5.20 -15.46
C SER A 309 -8.10 5.57 -15.30
N ILE A 310 -7.61 5.68 -14.05
CA ILE A 310 -6.19 5.90 -13.75
C ILE A 310 -5.36 4.69 -14.19
N ARG A 311 -5.81 3.48 -13.86
CA ARG A 311 -5.16 2.23 -14.30
C ARG A 311 -5.06 2.17 -15.83
N ASP A 312 -6.16 2.44 -16.54
CA ASP A 312 -6.17 2.44 -18.00
C ASP A 312 -5.20 3.48 -18.58
N MET A 313 -5.16 4.67 -17.98
CA MET A 313 -4.23 5.73 -18.39
C MET A 313 -2.77 5.33 -18.17
N LEU A 314 -2.43 4.74 -17.02
CA LEU A 314 -1.10 4.20 -16.75
C LEU A 314 -0.72 3.10 -17.77
N GLY A 315 -1.67 2.24 -18.14
CA GLY A 315 -1.48 1.23 -19.19
C GLY A 315 -1.16 1.83 -20.57
N LEU A 316 -1.63 3.03 -20.85
CA LEU A 316 -1.33 3.74 -22.11
C LEU A 316 -0.01 4.52 -22.04
N LEU A 317 0.32 5.09 -20.88
CA LEU A 317 1.50 5.94 -20.70
C LEU A 317 2.78 5.14 -20.43
N VAL A 318 2.69 4.13 -19.54
CA VAL A 318 3.88 3.49 -18.94
C VAL A 318 4.16 2.12 -19.58
N ALA A 319 3.13 1.31 -19.81
CA ALA A 319 3.32 -0.06 -20.30
C ALA A 319 4.11 -0.15 -21.63
N PRO A 320 3.90 0.75 -22.63
CA PRO A 320 4.69 0.74 -23.85
C PRO A 320 6.18 1.04 -23.61
N ALA A 321 6.49 1.99 -22.73
CA ALA A 321 7.87 2.35 -22.39
C ALA A 321 8.62 1.18 -21.73
N LEU A 322 7.91 0.38 -20.93
CA LEU A 322 8.45 -0.80 -20.27
C LEU A 322 8.36 -2.08 -21.13
N SER A 323 7.93 -1.99 -22.39
CA SER A 323 7.70 -3.15 -23.26
C SER A 323 6.80 -4.23 -22.64
N ILE A 324 5.84 -3.83 -21.80
CA ILE A 324 4.85 -4.73 -21.20
C ILE A 324 3.75 -4.93 -22.24
N SER A 325 3.57 -6.17 -22.72
CA SER A 325 2.44 -6.50 -23.59
C SER A 325 1.12 -6.43 -22.80
N GLN A 326 0.05 -5.92 -23.41
CA GLN A 326 -1.31 -5.88 -22.82
C GLN A 326 -1.87 -7.27 -22.41
N SER A 327 -1.14 -8.36 -22.65
CA SER A 327 -1.51 -9.72 -22.24
C SER A 327 -1.17 -10.05 -20.78
N PHE A 328 -0.56 -9.14 -20.01
CA PHE A 328 -0.33 -9.34 -18.57
C PHE A 328 -1.65 -9.13 -17.79
N ASN A 329 -2.57 -10.09 -17.91
CA ASN A 329 -3.57 -10.32 -16.89
C ASN A 329 -2.86 -10.97 -15.71
N ALA A 330 -2.57 -10.19 -14.67
CA ALA A 330 -1.98 -10.64 -13.41
C ALA A 330 -2.95 -11.50 -12.54
N LEU A 331 -3.87 -12.24 -13.18
CA LEU A 331 -4.81 -13.16 -12.54
C LEU A 331 -4.69 -14.61 -13.04
N ASP A 332 -3.85 -14.91 -14.03
CA ASP A 332 -3.51 -16.31 -14.38
C ASP A 332 -2.29 -16.75 -13.56
N GLY A 333 -2.54 -17.01 -12.29
CA GLY A 333 -1.69 -17.80 -11.41
C GLY A 333 -2.57 -18.78 -10.66
N ASP A 334 -2.78 -19.96 -11.26
CA ASP A 334 -3.20 -21.17 -10.53
C ASP A 334 -2.13 -21.56 -9.49
#